data_AF-A0A7X6FNG2-F1
#
_entry.id   AF-A0A7X6FNG2-F1
#
_cell.length_a   1.000
_cell.length_b   1.000
_cell.length_c   1.000
_cell.angle_alpha   90.00
_cell.angle_beta   90.00
_cell.angle_gamma   90.00
#
_symmetry.space_group_name_H-M   'P 1'
#
loop_
_entity.id
_entity.type
_entity.pdbx_description
1 polymer ?
#
loop_
_entity_poly.entity_id
_entity_poly.type
_entity_poly.pdbx_seq_one_letter_code
_entity_poly.pdbx_strand_id
1 'polypeptide(L)'
;MTDLAVLTIAKVLLGARLLGYWPGTNAILGGLLLSIIIIRLGSPRLYHDWIAMSLLQVGLGFLLVNDPLLTTVWSFDLFCLLLAIVATLMTWIGKTMDINGGVWLAAGGLTNFNCIAWAIVGRYAAPHVKPDIVLAASMLFLGLSIIGLGFSSRKHP
;
A
#
# COMPACT_ATOMS: atom_id res chain seq x y z
N MET A 1 -6.38 -2.13 -19.69
CA MET A 1 -6.10 -1.81 -18.26
C MET A 1 -5.62 -3.02 -17.46
N THR A 2 -6.03 -4.24 -17.82
CA THR A 2 -5.53 -5.50 -17.23
C THR A 2 -4.07 -5.81 -17.54
N ASP A 3 -3.56 -5.40 -18.71
CA ASP A 3 -2.17 -5.65 -19.11
C ASP A 3 -1.13 -5.05 -18.17
N LEU A 4 -1.29 -3.79 -17.72
CA LEU A 4 -0.27 -3.16 -16.88
C LEU A 4 -0.16 -3.82 -15.50
N ALA A 5 -1.29 -4.19 -14.88
CA ALA A 5 -1.31 -4.82 -13.57
C ALA A 5 -0.65 -6.21 -13.61
N VAL A 6 -0.98 -7.00 -14.63
CA VAL A 6 -0.37 -8.32 -14.86
C VAL A 6 1.11 -8.19 -15.19
N LEU A 7 1.51 -7.20 -15.99
CA LEU A 7 2.91 -6.95 -16.31
C LEU A 7 3.72 -6.56 -15.07
N THR A 8 3.12 -5.84 -14.13
CA THR A 8 3.78 -5.38 -12.91
C THR A 8 3.97 -6.54 -11.92
N ILE A 9 2.94 -7.39 -11.76
CA ILE A 9 3.00 -8.59 -10.92
C ILE A 9 3.98 -9.62 -11.48
N ALA A 10 3.95 -9.85 -12.80
CA ALA A 10 4.89 -10.74 -13.48
C ALA A 10 6.33 -10.24 -13.34
N LYS A 11 6.58 -8.93 -13.44
CA LYS A 11 7.92 -8.34 -13.34
C LYS A 11 8.51 -8.39 -11.92
N VAL A 12 7.68 -8.25 -10.89
CA VAL A 12 8.11 -8.42 -9.49
C VAL A 12 8.48 -9.87 -9.20
N LEU A 13 7.74 -10.84 -9.76
CA LEU A 13 8.06 -12.28 -9.66
C LEU A 13 9.29 -12.68 -10.49
N LEU A 14 9.54 -12.04 -11.64
CA LEU A 14 10.64 -12.36 -12.57
C LEU A 14 11.96 -11.63 -12.27
N GLY A 15 12.02 -10.77 -11.25
CA GLY A 15 13.26 -10.09 -10.83
C GLY A 15 13.89 -9.19 -11.91
N ALA A 16 13.12 -8.81 -12.93
CA ALA A 16 13.61 -8.02 -14.05
C ALA A 16 13.81 -6.55 -13.62
N ARG A 17 15.07 -6.18 -13.32
CA ARG A 17 15.47 -4.77 -13.17
C ARG A 17 15.20 -4.04 -14.48
N LEU A 18 14.10 -3.30 -14.55
CA LEU A 18 13.91 -2.28 -15.57
C LEU A 18 15.01 -1.23 -15.38
N LEU A 19 15.94 -1.16 -16.33
CA LEU A 19 16.81 -0.01 -16.54
C LEU A 19 15.93 1.24 -16.58
N GLY A 20 15.97 2.05 -15.52
CA GLY A 20 15.15 3.26 -15.36
C GLY A 20 13.95 3.16 -14.40
N TYR A 21 13.77 2.07 -13.66
CA TYR A 21 12.73 2.01 -12.61
C TYR A 21 13.14 2.81 -11.38
N TRP A 22 12.36 3.84 -11.06
CA TRP A 22 12.54 4.69 -9.89
C TRP A 22 11.78 4.10 -8.68
N PRO A 23 12.47 3.78 -7.57
CA PRO A 23 11.84 3.32 -6.33
C PRO A 23 10.73 4.27 -5.87
N GLY A 24 9.60 3.73 -5.42
CA GLY A 24 8.45 4.54 -4.99
C GLY A 24 7.49 5.01 -6.10
N THR A 25 7.85 4.86 -7.39
CA THR A 25 6.94 5.25 -8.51
C THR A 25 5.63 4.47 -8.49
N ASN A 26 5.69 3.19 -8.14
CA ASN A 26 4.48 2.35 -7.99
C ASN A 26 3.57 2.89 -6.87
N ALA A 27 4.16 3.40 -5.78
CA ALA A 27 3.41 4.04 -4.69
C ALA A 27 2.68 5.30 -5.13
N ILE A 28 3.37 6.16 -5.87
CA ILE A 28 2.79 7.39 -6.39
C ILE A 28 1.63 7.06 -7.34
N LEU A 29 1.85 6.17 -8.30
CA LEU A 29 0.82 5.80 -9.26
C LEU A 29 -0.37 5.09 -8.60
N GLY A 30 -0.13 4.16 -7.68
CA GLY A 30 -1.21 3.46 -6.99
C GLY A 30 -1.98 4.36 -6.03
N GLY A 31 -1.32 5.30 -5.34
CA GLY A 31 -1.98 6.31 -4.51
C GLY A 31 -2.85 7.27 -5.33
N LEU A 32 -2.35 7.72 -6.49
CA LEU A 32 -3.13 8.56 -7.41
C LEU A 32 -4.33 7.81 -8.00
N LEU A 33 -4.15 6.56 -8.43
CA LEU A 33 -5.24 5.73 -8.93
C LEU A 33 -6.30 5.49 -7.85
N LEU A 34 -5.88 5.20 -6.62
CA LEU A 34 -6.77 5.03 -5.49
C LEU A 34 -7.59 6.30 -5.24
N SER A 35 -6.93 7.46 -5.24
CA SER A 35 -7.59 8.77 -5.12
C SER A 35 -8.65 8.99 -6.20
N ILE A 36 -8.35 8.70 -7.47
CA ILE A 36 -9.30 8.82 -8.58
C ILE A 36 -10.50 7.88 -8.38
N ILE A 37 -10.26 6.65 -7.95
CA ILE A 37 -11.33 5.66 -7.69
C ILE A 37 -12.24 6.14 -6.56
N ILE A 38 -11.68 6.67 -5.46
CA ILE A 38 -12.43 7.18 -4.32
C ILE A 38 -13.26 8.42 -4.70
N ILE A 39 -12.67 9.35 -5.44
CA ILE A 39 -13.38 10.54 -5.96
C ILE A 39 -14.58 10.11 -6.81
N ARG A 40 -14.42 9.09 -7.66
CA ARG A 40 -15.53 8.55 -8.45
C ARG A 40 -16.58 7.76 -7.65
N LEU A 41 -16.22 7.18 -6.50
CA LEU A 41 -17.12 6.36 -5.69
C LEU A 41 -18.15 7.17 -4.88
N GLY A 42 -18.01 8.50 -4.79
CA GLY A 42 -19.10 9.41 -4.45
C GLY A 42 -19.80 9.24 -3.10
N SER A 43 -19.28 8.41 -2.18
CA SER A 43 -19.90 8.18 -0.86
C SER A 43 -19.28 9.09 0.20
N PRO A 44 -20.03 10.06 0.75
CA PRO A 44 -19.50 11.11 1.62
C PRO A 44 -19.03 10.61 3.00
N ARG A 45 -19.50 9.44 3.46
CA ARG A 45 -19.26 8.96 4.84
C ARG A 45 -17.88 8.33 5.02
N LEU A 46 -17.25 7.85 3.93
CA LEU A 46 -15.94 7.19 3.93
C LEU A 46 -14.87 8.03 3.22
N TYR A 47 -15.19 9.24 2.77
CA TYR A 47 -14.33 10.00 1.86
C TYR A 47 -12.98 10.43 2.48
N HIS A 48 -12.99 10.82 3.76
CA HIS A 48 -11.81 11.41 4.42
C HIS A 48 -10.71 10.37 4.70
N ASP A 49 -11.07 9.21 5.28
CA ASP A 49 -10.10 8.17 5.66
C ASP A 49 -9.41 7.56 4.43
N TRP A 50 -10.15 7.41 3.34
CA TRP A 50 -9.65 6.87 2.08
C TRP A 50 -8.76 7.86 1.31
N ILE A 51 -9.07 9.16 1.37
CA ILE A 51 -8.17 10.21 0.86
C ILE A 51 -6.89 10.27 1.68
N ALA A 52 -6.99 10.21 3.00
CA ALA A 52 -5.81 10.16 3.87
C ALA A 52 -4.90 8.99 3.50
N MET A 53 -5.48 7.80 3.29
CA MET A 53 -4.72 6.62 2.84
C MET A 53 -4.05 6.82 1.48
N SER A 54 -4.74 7.44 0.52
CA SER A 54 -4.19 7.74 -0.80
C SER A 54 -3.05 8.75 -0.73
N LEU A 55 -3.17 9.77 0.12
CA LEU A 55 -2.13 10.76 0.34
C LEU A 55 -0.90 10.16 1.01
N LEU A 56 -1.10 9.26 1.98
CA LEU A 56 0.00 8.54 2.64
C LEU A 56 0.75 7.63 1.67
N GLN A 57 0.05 6.96 0.74
CA GLN A 57 0.67 6.17 -0.33
C GLN A 57 1.56 7.04 -1.24
N VAL A 58 1.06 8.21 -1.65
CA VAL A 58 1.85 9.16 -2.45
C VAL A 58 3.05 9.68 -1.66
N GLY A 59 2.88 10.00 -0.37
CA GLY A 59 3.96 10.43 0.51
C GLY A 59 5.06 9.38 0.69
N LEU A 60 4.69 8.12 0.88
CA LEU A 60 5.63 6.99 0.92
C LEU A 60 6.40 6.84 -0.40
N GLY A 61 5.73 7.03 -1.53
CA GLY A 61 6.37 7.01 -2.84
C GLY A 61 7.36 8.15 -3.02
N PHE A 62 6.99 9.38 -2.62
CA PHE A 62 7.89 10.54 -2.69
C PHE A 62 9.11 10.37 -1.78
N LEU A 63 8.92 9.82 -0.58
CA LEU A 63 10.01 9.52 0.35
C LEU A 63 11.05 8.59 -0.28
N LEU A 64 10.60 7.52 -0.96
CA LEU A 64 11.48 6.56 -1.62
C LEU A 64 12.10 7.09 -2.92
N VAL A 65 11.48 8.05 -3.59
CA VAL A 65 12.11 8.74 -4.72
C VAL A 65 13.31 9.57 -4.23
N ASN A 66 13.20 10.20 -3.06
CA ASN A 66 14.26 11.04 -2.49
C ASN A 66 15.36 10.23 -1.78
N ASP A 67 15.00 9.21 -0.99
CA ASP A 67 15.93 8.32 -0.30
C ASP A 67 15.56 6.84 -0.56
N PRO A 68 15.94 6.29 -1.73
CA PRO A 68 15.50 4.96 -2.19
C PRO A 68 16.01 3.80 -1.34
N LEU A 69 17.06 4.03 -0.56
CA LEU A 69 17.65 3.04 0.34
C LEU A 69 17.31 3.33 1.80
N LEU A 70 16.56 4.40 2.09
CA LEU A 70 16.28 4.88 3.45
C LEU A 70 17.55 4.93 4.30
N THR A 71 18.62 5.48 3.74
CA THR A 71 19.95 5.49 4.39
C THR A 71 19.93 6.31 5.68
N THR A 72 19.17 7.40 5.68
CA THR A 72 18.99 8.27 6.83
C THR A 72 18.03 7.66 7.85
N VAL A 73 18.37 7.74 9.15
CA VAL A 73 17.52 7.24 10.24
C VAL A 73 16.15 7.92 10.21
N TRP A 74 16.14 9.25 10.00
CA TRP A 74 14.92 10.03 9.89
C TRP A 74 13.99 9.58 8.76
N SER A 75 14.52 9.30 7.57
CA SER A 75 13.69 8.81 6.46
C SER A 75 13.15 7.42 6.74
N PHE A 76 13.95 6.55 7.37
CA PHE A 76 13.50 5.21 7.75
C PHE A 76 12.40 5.23 8.82
N ASP A 77 12.55 6.04 9.86
CA ASP A 77 11.55 6.19 10.91
C ASP A 77 10.25 6.77 10.33
N LEU A 78 10.36 7.77 9.46
CA LEU A 78 9.21 8.37 8.78
C LEU A 78 8.53 7.36 7.84
N PHE A 79 9.29 6.53 7.13
CA PHE A 79 8.76 5.44 6.31
C PHE A 79 7.96 4.42 7.14
N CYS A 80 8.53 3.98 8.27
CA CYS A 80 7.86 3.03 9.17
C CYS A 80 6.60 3.64 9.79
N LEU A 81 6.67 4.92 10.19
CA LEU A 81 5.54 5.65 10.76
C LEU A 81 4.42 5.81 9.73
N LEU A 82 4.72 6.21 8.50
CA LEU A 82 3.72 6.33 7.43
C LEU A 82 3.08 4.97 7.12
N LEU A 83 3.86 3.88 7.06
CA LEU A 83 3.32 2.52 6.90
C LEU A 83 2.43 2.12 8.08
N ALA A 84 2.81 2.48 9.32
CA ALA A 84 2.00 2.20 10.51
C ALA A 84 0.66 2.95 10.46
N ILE A 85 0.65 4.20 10.01
CA ILE A 85 -0.59 4.97 9.82
C ILE A 85 -1.45 4.29 8.74
N VAL A 86 -0.88 3.86 7.61
CA VAL A 86 -1.61 3.13 6.56
C VAL A 86 -2.22 1.84 7.10
N ALA A 87 -1.45 1.02 7.82
CA ALA A 87 -1.92 -0.22 8.43
C ALA A 87 -3.06 0.02 9.44
N THR A 88 -2.93 1.07 10.25
CA THR A 88 -3.93 1.48 11.23
C THR A 88 -5.21 1.96 10.53
N LEU A 89 -5.10 2.79 9.50
CA LEU A 89 -6.25 3.25 8.72
C LEU A 89 -6.98 2.09 8.03
N MET A 90 -6.26 1.14 7.42
CA MET A 90 -6.88 -0.05 6.84
C MET A 90 -7.65 -0.87 7.88
N THR A 91 -7.06 -1.05 9.05
CA THR A 91 -7.69 -1.77 10.16
C THR A 91 -8.91 -1.02 10.69
N TRP A 92 -8.81 0.30 10.81
CA TRP A 92 -9.88 1.18 11.26
C TRP A 92 -11.06 1.16 10.30
N ILE A 93 -10.82 1.42 9.01
CA ILE A 93 -11.84 1.39 7.95
C ILE A 93 -12.50 0.01 7.89
N GLY A 94 -11.70 -1.07 7.99
CA GLY A 94 -12.23 -2.42 8.02
C GLY A 94 -13.18 -2.69 9.19
N LYS A 95 -12.93 -2.09 10.36
CA LYS A 95 -13.80 -2.22 11.55
C LYS A 95 -15.02 -1.31 11.53
N THR A 96 -14.92 -0.14 10.92
CA THR A 96 -16.04 0.82 10.86
C THR A 96 -16.99 0.55 9.70
N MET A 97 -16.59 -0.29 8.73
CA MET A 97 -17.49 -0.78 7.69
C MET A 97 -18.42 -1.87 8.24
N ASP A 98 -19.72 -1.58 8.23
CA ASP A 98 -20.81 -2.50 8.63
C ASP A 98 -21.13 -3.57 7.58
N ILE A 99 -20.21 -3.83 6.66
CA ILE A 99 -20.37 -4.78 5.57
C ILE A 99 -19.38 -5.91 5.82
N ASN A 100 -19.78 -7.18 5.60
CA ASN A 100 -18.91 -8.36 5.74
C ASN A 100 -17.55 -8.22 5.00
N GLY A 101 -17.46 -7.35 3.99
CA GLY A 101 -16.22 -7.06 3.28
C GLY A 101 -15.18 -6.27 4.08
N GLY A 102 -15.54 -5.63 5.19
CA GLY A 102 -14.61 -4.91 6.08
C GLY A 102 -13.52 -5.80 6.67
N VAL A 103 -13.79 -7.10 6.84
CA VAL A 103 -12.82 -8.10 7.31
C VAL A 103 -11.60 -8.20 6.38
N TRP A 104 -11.78 -8.02 5.06
CA TRP A 104 -10.67 -8.03 4.11
C TRP A 104 -9.72 -6.85 4.32
N LEU A 105 -10.27 -5.66 4.59
CA LEU A 105 -9.46 -4.48 4.91
C LEU A 105 -8.77 -4.60 6.27
N ALA A 106 -9.45 -5.15 7.27
CA ALA A 106 -8.86 -5.41 8.58
C ALA A 106 -7.71 -6.41 8.50
N ALA A 107 -7.88 -7.50 7.75
CA ALA A 107 -6.82 -8.47 7.49
C ALA A 107 -5.65 -7.84 6.73
N GLY A 108 -5.93 -7.03 5.70
CA GLY A 108 -4.92 -6.27 4.96
C GLY A 108 -4.10 -5.32 5.82
N GLY A 109 -4.77 -4.60 6.74
CA GLY A 109 -4.12 -3.74 7.71
C GLY A 109 -3.20 -4.53 8.65
N LEU A 110 -3.65 -5.69 9.14
CA LEU A 110 -2.85 -6.56 9.97
C LEU A 110 -1.61 -7.11 9.24
N THR A 111 -1.77 -7.51 7.97
CA THR A 111 -0.63 -7.92 7.14
C THR A 111 0.35 -6.79 6.86
N ASN A 112 -0.12 -5.53 6.81
CA ASN A 112 0.76 -4.38 6.64
C ASN A 112 1.60 -4.07 7.89
N PHE A 113 1.16 -4.44 9.09
CA PHE A 113 2.05 -4.43 10.25
C PHE A 113 3.23 -5.41 10.10
N ASN A 114 3.00 -6.56 9.45
CA ASN A 114 4.08 -7.48 9.14
C ASN A 114 5.10 -6.88 8.14
N CYS A 115 4.65 -6.07 7.18
CA CYS A 115 5.55 -5.33 6.29
C CYS A 115 6.51 -4.40 7.07
N ILE A 116 6.04 -3.78 8.16
CA ILE A 116 6.88 -2.94 9.02
C ILE A 116 7.93 -3.79 9.73
N ALA A 117 7.55 -4.95 10.27
CA ALA A 117 8.50 -5.88 10.87
C ALA A 117 9.57 -6.31 9.85
N TRP A 118 9.17 -6.59 8.61
CA TRP A 118 10.10 -6.88 7.52
C TRP A 118 10.99 -5.70 7.13
N ALA A 119 10.51 -4.45 7.19
CA ALA A 119 11.34 -3.26 6.98
C ALA A 119 12.42 -3.12 8.06
N ILE A 120 12.06 -3.37 9.33
CA ILE A 120 13.00 -3.34 10.46
C ILE A 120 14.05 -4.45 10.31
N VAL A 121 13.62 -5.67 10.05
CA VAL A 121 14.53 -6.81 9.78
C VAL A 121 15.42 -6.51 8.57
N GLY A 122 14.87 -5.91 7.52
CA GLY A 122 15.62 -5.49 6.34
C GLY A 122 16.73 -4.48 6.66
N ARG A 123 16.48 -3.54 7.56
CA ARG A 123 17.49 -2.56 7.99
C ARG A 123 18.62 -3.16 8.83
N TYR A 124 18.30 -4.07 9.76
CA TYR A 124 19.26 -4.52 10.78
C TYR A 124 19.86 -5.91 10.53
N ALA A 125 19.15 -6.80 9.84
CA ALA A 125 19.54 -8.21 9.70
C ALA A 125 19.66 -8.68 8.24
N ALA A 126 18.94 -8.04 7.31
CA ALA A 126 18.90 -8.47 5.90
C ALA A 126 18.98 -7.26 4.94
N PRO A 127 20.16 -6.65 4.75
CA PRO A 127 20.34 -5.43 3.93
C PRO A 127 19.98 -5.60 2.44
N HIS A 128 19.69 -6.84 2.01
CA HIS A 128 19.19 -7.15 0.67
C HIS A 128 17.70 -6.82 0.48
N VAL A 129 16.94 -6.69 1.57
CA VAL A 129 15.52 -6.34 1.54
C VAL A 129 15.40 -4.84 1.30
N LYS A 130 15.08 -4.48 0.05
CA LYS A 130 14.91 -3.07 -0.32
C LYS A 130 13.57 -2.53 0.20
N PRO A 131 13.54 -1.30 0.74
CA PRO A 131 12.30 -0.66 1.18
C PRO A 131 11.20 -0.59 0.12
N ASP A 132 11.57 -0.45 -1.15
CA ASP A 132 10.64 -0.46 -2.29
C ASP A 132 9.86 -1.78 -2.41
N ILE A 133 10.50 -2.91 -2.09
CA ILE A 133 9.84 -4.23 -2.11
C ILE A 133 8.81 -4.32 -0.99
N VAL A 134 9.15 -3.80 0.19
CA VAL A 134 8.24 -3.76 1.35
C VAL A 134 7.01 -2.91 1.04
N LEU A 135 7.22 -1.74 0.43
CA LEU A 135 6.13 -0.87 0.01
C LEU A 135 5.26 -1.53 -1.08
N ALA A 136 5.87 -2.17 -2.07
CA ALA A 136 5.14 -2.88 -3.12
C ALA A 136 4.29 -4.02 -2.55
N ALA A 137 4.81 -4.77 -1.56
CA ALA A 137 4.05 -5.77 -0.85
C ALA A 137 2.86 -5.15 -0.09
N SER A 138 3.07 -4.03 0.58
CA SER A 138 1.99 -3.29 1.27
C SER A 138 0.88 -2.84 0.32
N MET A 139 1.24 -2.34 -0.86
CA MET A 139 0.28 -1.98 -1.90
C MET A 139 -0.47 -3.18 -2.45
N LEU A 140 0.20 -4.32 -2.61
CA LEU A 140 -0.43 -5.56 -3.05
C LEU A 140 -1.49 -6.01 -2.04
N PHE A 141 -1.18 -5.99 -0.75
CA PHE A 141 -2.15 -6.30 0.30
C PHE A 141 -3.33 -5.34 0.31
N LEU A 142 -3.09 -4.03 0.13
CA LEU A 142 -4.18 -3.07 -0.03
C LEU A 142 -5.04 -3.39 -1.26
N GLY A 143 -4.43 -3.66 -2.41
CA GLY A 143 -5.13 -4.02 -3.64
C GLY A 143 -6.00 -5.27 -3.46
N LEU A 144 -5.45 -6.34 -2.88
CA LEU A 144 -6.19 -7.56 -2.57
C LEU A 144 -7.34 -7.30 -1.60
N SER A 145 -7.13 -6.44 -0.61
CA SER A 145 -8.15 -6.08 0.38
C SER A 145 -9.33 -5.34 -0.27
N ILE A 146 -9.06 -4.41 -1.19
CA ILE A 146 -10.11 -3.69 -1.94
C ILE A 146 -10.87 -4.64 -2.87
N ILE A 147 -10.16 -5.56 -3.54
CA ILE A 147 -10.79 -6.57 -4.40
C ILE A 147 -11.69 -7.50 -3.56
N GLY A 148 -11.19 -7.99 -2.43
CA GLY A 148 -11.94 -8.84 -1.49
C GLY A 148 -13.17 -8.14 -0.92
N LEU A 149 -13.02 -6.88 -0.51
CA LEU A 149 -14.13 -6.00 -0.12
C LEU A 149 -15.18 -5.94 -1.24
N GLY A 150 -14.77 -5.64 -2.47
CA GLY A 150 -15.65 -5.55 -3.63
C GLY A 150 -16.40 -6.85 -3.95
N PHE A 151 -15.75 -8.01 -3.83
CA PHE A 151 -16.42 -9.30 -3.99
C PHE A 151 -17.40 -9.61 -2.86
N SER A 152 -17.02 -9.30 -1.62
CA SER A 152 -17.88 -9.54 -0.46
C SER A 152 -19.15 -8.67 -0.49
N SER A 153 -19.04 -7.43 -0.94
CA SER A 153 -20.19 -6.52 -1.06
C SER A 153 -21.17 -6.93 -2.17
N ARG A 154 -20.73 -7.68 -3.20
CA ARG A 154 -21.61 -8.18 -4.27
C ARG A 154 -22.47 -9.38 -3.86
N LYS A 155 -22.07 -10.11 -2.81
CA LYS A 155 -22.80 -11.30 -2.34
C LYS A 155 -24.02 -10.98 -1.47
N HIS A 156 -24.14 -9.74 -1.01
CA HIS A 156 -25.27 -9.26 -0.23
C HIS A 156 -25.69 -7.88 -0.75
N PRO A 157 -26.49 -7.83 -1.84
CA PRO A 157 -27.16 -6.60 -2.26
C PRO A 157 -28.20 -6.13 -1.23
#